data_AF-U5EJG6-F1
#
_entry.id   AF-U5EJG6-F1
#
_cell.length_a   1.000
_cell.length_b   1.000
_cell.length_c   1.000
_cell.angle_alpha   90.00
_cell.angle_beta   90.00
_cell.angle_gamma   90.00
#
_symmetry.space_group_name_H-M   'P 1'
#
loop_
_entity.id
_entity.type
_entity.pdbx_description
1 polymer ?
#
loop_
_entity_poly.entity_id
_entity_poly.type
_entity_poly.pdbx_seq_one_letter_code
_entity_poly.pdbx_strand_id
1 'polypeptide(L)'
;MVRRSPQEKKALSYARDRRNCYGENDKSSRKNIPLRKRLRNRVDRRREGVFIGAVGAVDLVAAEQCEIDMLAKGRPSYWRKRPDLPLGEVVAFKMRRRSGVRPSW
;
A
#
# COMPACT_ATOMS: atom_id res chain seq x y z
N MET A 1 2.07 36.27 11.93
CA MET A 1 1.24 35.13 11.47
C MET A 1 0.43 35.60 10.27
N VAL A 2 0.60 35.03 9.07
CA VAL A 2 -0.16 35.46 7.89
C VAL A 2 -1.64 35.09 8.07
N ARG A 3 -2.51 36.10 8.11
CA ARG A 3 -3.95 35.91 8.26
C ARG A 3 -4.54 35.43 6.93
N ARG A 4 -4.92 34.17 6.86
CA ARG A 4 -5.51 33.57 5.66
C ARG A 4 -6.99 33.92 5.53
N SER A 5 -7.45 34.19 4.31
CA SER A 5 -8.87 34.37 3.99
C SER A 5 -9.65 33.07 4.20
N PRO A 6 -10.98 33.12 4.38
CA PRO A 6 -11.81 31.93 4.41
C PRO A 6 -11.64 31.04 3.17
N GLN A 7 -11.47 31.63 1.99
CA GLN A 7 -11.27 30.92 0.73
C GLN A 7 -9.94 30.17 0.72
N GLU A 8 -8.85 30.82 1.16
CA GLU A 8 -7.53 30.20 1.29
C GLU A 8 -7.55 29.06 2.32
N LYS A 9 -8.24 29.25 3.45
CA LYS A 9 -8.42 28.18 4.45
C LYS A 9 -9.13 26.96 3.84
N LYS A 10 -10.19 27.18 3.05
CA LYS A 10 -10.93 26.11 2.40
C LYS A 10 -10.09 25.38 1.33
N ALA A 11 -9.35 26.14 0.51
CA ALA A 11 -8.44 25.57 -0.48
C ALA A 11 -7.35 24.70 0.18
N LEU A 12 -6.79 25.18 1.30
CA LEU A 12 -5.80 24.44 2.06
C LEU A 12 -6.38 23.18 2.72
N SER A 13 -7.60 23.25 3.25
CA SER A 13 -8.30 22.05 3.76
C SER A 13 -8.46 21.02 2.65
N TYR A 14 -8.91 21.42 1.46
CA TYR A 14 -9.09 20.48 0.34
C TYR A 14 -7.78 19.81 -0.12
N ALA A 15 -6.67 20.56 -0.07
CA ALA A 15 -5.36 20.04 -0.47
C ALA A 15 -4.68 19.19 0.62
N ARG A 16 -4.86 19.54 1.90
CA ARG A 16 -4.07 19.00 3.01
C ARG A 16 -4.82 18.00 3.87
N ASP A 17 -6.13 18.16 4.05
CA ASP A 17 -6.91 17.23 4.85
C ASP A 17 -7.08 15.92 4.07
N ARG A 18 -6.68 14.81 4.69
CA ARG A 18 -6.77 13.49 4.07
C ARG A 18 -7.93 12.70 4.65
N ARG A 19 -8.52 11.85 3.81
CA ARG A 19 -9.59 10.93 4.20
C ARG A 19 -9.18 9.49 3.90
N ASN A 20 -9.46 8.61 4.86
CA ASN A 20 -9.30 7.19 4.65
C ASN A 20 -10.24 6.73 3.52
N CYS A 21 -9.63 6.32 2.42
CA CYS A 21 -10.30 5.83 1.21
C CYS A 21 -10.07 4.34 1.00
N TYR A 22 -9.46 3.67 1.98
CA TYR A 22 -9.45 2.22 2.04
C TYR A 22 -10.92 1.81 2.03
N GLY A 23 -11.37 1.07 1.02
CA GLY A 23 -12.80 0.77 0.78
C GLY A 23 -13.49 -0.05 1.88
N GLU A 24 -12.84 -0.21 3.03
CA GLU A 24 -13.36 -0.81 4.23
C GLU A 24 -13.52 0.26 5.34
N ASN A 25 -14.13 -0.07 6.47
CA ASN A 25 -14.27 0.92 7.55
C ASN A 25 -12.91 1.26 8.20
N ASP A 26 -12.84 2.40 8.90
CA ASP A 26 -11.62 2.86 9.56
C ASP A 26 -11.08 1.88 10.63
N LYS A 27 -11.93 1.03 11.21
CA LYS A 27 -11.52 0.00 12.17
C LYS A 27 -10.86 -1.19 11.48
N SER A 28 -11.29 -1.54 10.28
CA SER A 28 -10.72 -2.65 9.54
C SER A 28 -9.40 -2.27 8.90
N SER A 29 -9.22 -1.05 8.39
CA SER A 29 -7.92 -0.57 7.86
C SER A 29 -6.82 -0.66 8.94
N ARG A 30 -7.13 -0.25 10.17
CA ARG A 30 -6.23 -0.32 11.35
C ARG A 30 -5.80 -1.75 11.68
N LYS A 31 -6.62 -2.76 11.42
CA LYS A 31 -6.32 -4.18 11.71
C LYS A 31 -5.69 -4.90 10.50
N ASN A 32 -6.23 -4.66 9.32
CA ASN A 32 -5.87 -5.37 8.09
C ASN A 32 -4.53 -4.92 7.53
N ILE A 33 -4.17 -3.63 7.64
CA ILE A 33 -2.87 -3.16 7.15
C ILE A 33 -1.70 -3.81 7.92
N PRO A 34 -1.66 -3.78 9.27
CA PRO A 34 -0.63 -4.49 10.02
C PRO A 34 -0.65 -6.00 9.79
N LEU A 35 -1.84 -6.61 9.72
CA LEU A 35 -1.98 -8.04 9.46
C LEU A 35 -1.36 -8.44 8.12
N ARG A 36 -1.70 -7.75 7.03
CA ARG A 36 -1.20 -8.04 5.68
C ARG A 36 0.31 -7.86 5.60
N LYS A 37 0.85 -6.79 6.22
CA LYS A 37 2.31 -6.59 6.34
C LYS A 37 2.98 -7.74 7.07
N ARG A 38 2.44 -8.14 8.23
CA ARG A 38 2.97 -9.25 9.04
C ARG A 38 2.96 -10.58 8.28
N LEU A 39 1.88 -10.87 7.55
CA LEU A 39 1.77 -12.09 6.75
C LEU A 39 2.83 -12.12 5.64
N ARG A 40 3.03 -11.01 4.93
CA ARG A 40 4.06 -10.93 3.89
C ARG A 40 5.46 -11.13 4.47
N ASN A 41 5.82 -10.38 5.49
CA ASN A 41 7.13 -10.52 6.15
C ASN A 41 7.34 -11.91 6.78
N ARG A 42 6.28 -12.63 7.15
CA ARG A 42 6.39 -14.01 7.65
C ARG A 42 6.73 -14.98 6.51
N VAL A 43 6.13 -14.82 5.34
CA VAL A 43 6.45 -15.63 4.15
C VAL A 43 7.88 -15.38 3.72
N ASP A 44 8.30 -14.11 3.66
CA ASP A 44 9.66 -13.73 3.29
C ASP A 44 10.69 -14.35 4.25
N ARG A 45 10.49 -14.18 5.57
CA ARG A 45 11.36 -14.82 6.58
C ARG A 45 11.36 -16.35 6.53
N ARG A 46 10.25 -17.00 6.17
CA ARG A 46 10.22 -18.47 6.02
C ARG A 46 11.08 -18.92 4.83
N ARG A 47 11.12 -18.15 3.75
CA ARG A 47 11.96 -18.43 2.58
C ARG A 47 13.44 -18.24 2.92
N GLU A 48 13.78 -17.12 3.56
CA GLU A 48 15.13 -16.85 4.05
C GLU A 48 15.58 -17.91 5.07
N GLY A 49 14.65 -18.38 5.90
CA GLY A 49 14.89 -19.39 6.92
C GLY A 49 15.42 -20.73 6.41
N VAL A 50 15.19 -21.07 5.13
CA VAL A 50 15.70 -22.29 4.49
C VAL A 50 17.22 -22.35 4.51
N PHE A 51 17.90 -21.20 4.54
CA PHE A 51 19.35 -21.10 4.50
C PHE A 51 19.99 -20.88 5.88
N ILE A 52 19.20 -20.89 6.95
CA ILE A 52 19.74 -20.77 8.31
C ILE A 52 20.60 -22.02 8.59
N GLY A 53 21.92 -21.82 8.68
CA GLY A 53 22.88 -22.89 8.93
C GLY A 53 23.49 -23.51 7.66
N ALA A 54 23.23 -22.96 6.48
CA ALA A 54 23.96 -23.35 5.27
C ALA A 54 25.43 -22.92 5.40
N VAL A 55 26.32 -23.88 5.63
CA VAL A 55 27.77 -23.69 5.77
C VAL A 55 28.47 -24.80 5.00
N GLY A 56 29.50 -24.47 4.20
CA GLY A 56 30.28 -25.45 3.45
C GLY A 56 30.69 -24.97 2.06
N ALA A 57 31.27 -25.88 1.26
CA ALA A 57 31.57 -25.61 -0.14
C ALA A 57 30.27 -25.46 -0.94
N VAL A 58 30.15 -24.38 -1.68
CA VAL A 58 28.97 -24.01 -2.45
C VAL A 58 29.30 -24.15 -3.92
N ASP A 59 28.49 -24.93 -4.65
CA ASP A 59 28.48 -24.84 -6.12
C ASP A 59 27.88 -23.49 -6.50
N LEU A 60 28.71 -22.64 -7.11
CA LEU A 60 28.35 -21.28 -7.47
C LEU A 60 27.18 -21.23 -8.46
N VAL A 61 27.09 -22.20 -9.38
CA VAL A 61 26.01 -22.27 -10.37
C VAL A 61 24.69 -22.63 -9.68
N ALA A 62 24.72 -23.62 -8.77
CA ALA A 62 23.55 -23.99 -7.99
C ALA A 62 23.10 -22.86 -7.04
N ALA A 63 24.03 -22.12 -6.45
CA ALA A 63 23.72 -20.98 -5.57
C ALA A 63 23.09 -19.81 -6.32
N GLU A 64 23.62 -19.46 -7.50
CA GLU A 64 23.05 -18.42 -8.36
C GLU A 64 21.63 -18.80 -8.78
N GLN A 65 21.41 -20.05 -9.21
CA GLN A 65 20.07 -20.53 -9.56
C GLN A 65 19.11 -20.48 -8.38
N CYS A 66 19.58 -20.83 -7.18
CA CYS A 66 18.78 -20.78 -5.95
C CYS A 66 18.42 -19.33 -5.57
N GLU A 67 19.33 -18.39 -5.74
CA GLU A 67 19.08 -16.96 -5.56
C GLU A 67 18.05 -16.45 -6.57
N ILE A 68 18.18 -16.84 -7.85
CA ILE A 68 17.20 -16.49 -8.90
C ILE A 68 15.81 -17.02 -8.53
N ASP A 69 15.70 -18.28 -8.11
CA ASP A 69 14.43 -18.90 -7.74
C ASP A 69 13.83 -18.26 -6.46
N MET A 70 14.67 -17.81 -5.54
CA MET A 70 14.26 -17.11 -4.32
C MET A 70 13.83 -15.66 -4.59
N LEU A 71 14.58 -14.93 -5.43
CA LEU A 71 14.32 -13.56 -5.86
C LEU A 71 13.22 -13.46 -6.90
N ALA A 72 12.89 -14.55 -7.60
CA ALA A 72 11.66 -14.72 -8.36
C ALA A 72 10.49 -14.70 -7.37
N LYS A 73 10.19 -13.49 -6.89
CA LYS A 73 9.13 -13.14 -5.93
C LYS A 73 7.90 -13.96 -6.27
N GLY A 74 7.64 -15.03 -5.50
CA GLY A 74 6.46 -15.86 -5.74
C GLY A 74 5.20 -15.00 -5.84
N ARG A 75 4.19 -15.48 -6.56
CA ARG A 75 2.99 -14.78 -7.05
C ARG A 75 2.78 -13.38 -6.42
N PRO A 76 2.95 -12.28 -7.18
CA PRO A 76 2.94 -10.93 -6.63
C PRO A 76 1.66 -10.70 -5.82
N SER A 77 1.83 -10.29 -4.56
CA SER A 77 0.69 -9.88 -3.74
C SER A 77 0.04 -8.67 -4.40
N TYR A 78 -1.21 -8.84 -4.85
CA TYR A 78 -2.03 -7.75 -5.37
C TYR A 78 -2.36 -6.71 -4.28
N TRP A 79 -2.12 -7.06 -3.02
CA TRP A 79 -2.31 -6.15 -1.91
C TRP A 79 -1.14 -5.15 -1.82
N ARG A 80 -1.49 -3.86 -1.90
CA ARG A 80 -0.57 -2.74 -1.65
C ARG A 80 -1.25 -1.76 -0.70
N LYS A 81 -0.49 -1.23 0.26
CA LYS A 81 -0.96 -0.10 1.05
C LYS A 81 -1.12 1.10 0.12
N ARG A 82 -2.34 1.62 -0.01
CA ARG A 82 -2.61 2.87 -0.72
C ARG A 82 -2.60 4.04 0.27
N PRO A 83 -2.08 5.22 -0.11
CA PRO A 83 -2.18 6.41 0.71
C PRO A 83 -3.63 6.89 0.80
N ASP A 84 -3.94 7.64 1.86
CA ASP A 84 -5.21 8.36 1.97
C ASP A 84 -5.30 9.46 0.91
N LEU A 85 -6.52 9.73 0.42
CA LEU A 85 -6.74 10.75 -0.61
C LEU A 85 -7.00 12.12 0.00
N PRO A 86 -6.58 13.22 -0.67
CA PRO A 86 -6.97 14.57 -0.31
C PRO A 86 -8.50 14.75 -0.30
N LEU A 87 -8.99 15.58 0.61
CA LEU A 87 -10.41 15.86 0.77
C LEU A 87 -11.04 16.38 -0.53
N GLY A 88 -10.33 17.20 -1.29
CA GLY A 88 -10.79 17.71 -2.59
C GLY A 88 -11.11 16.59 -3.59
N GLU A 89 -10.24 15.57 -3.68
CA GLU A 89 -10.46 14.42 -4.57
C GLU A 89 -11.67 13.59 -4.14
N VAL A 90 -11.84 13.38 -2.83
CA VAL A 90 -12.98 12.66 -2.28
C VAL A 90 -14.29 13.39 -2.54
N VAL A 91 -14.30 14.72 -2.38
CA VAL A 91 -15.48 15.55 -2.69
C VAL A 91 -15.81 15.46 -4.17
N ALA A 92 -14.82 15.61 -5.06
CA ALA A 92 -15.01 15.50 -6.50
C ALA A 92 -15.56 14.12 -6.90
N PHE A 93 -15.03 13.05 -6.31
CA PHE A 93 -15.54 11.69 -6.51
C PHE A 93 -17.00 11.54 -6.06
N LYS A 94 -17.36 12.05 -4.88
CA LYS A 94 -18.75 12.02 -4.38
C LYS A 94 -19.70 12.82 -5.28
N MET A 95 -19.27 13.98 -5.76
CA MET A 95 -20.07 14.80 -6.68
C MET A 95 -20.32 14.07 -8.00
N ARG A 96 -19.28 13.48 -8.60
CA ARG A 96 -19.43 12.65 -9.82
C ARG A 96 -20.39 11.48 -9.63
N ARG A 97 -20.30 10.80 -8.48
CA ARG A 97 -21.20 9.68 -8.17
C ARG A 97 -22.66 10.13 -8.03
N ARG A 98 -22.90 11.32 -7.47
CA ARG A 98 -24.24 11.90 -7.31
C ARG A 98 -24.83 12.39 -8.63
N SER A 99 -24.01 12.95 -9.51
CA SER A 99 -24.46 13.47 -10.81
C SER A 99 -24.75 12.37 -11.84
N GLY A 100 -24.59 11.09 -11.48
CA GLY A 100 -24.89 9.96 -12.38
C GLY A 100 -23.90 9.79 -13.53
N VAL A 101 -22.88 10.65 -13.63
CA VAL A 101 -21.84 10.58 -14.65
C VAL A 101 -20.95 9.37 -14.36
N ARG A 102 -21.23 8.26 -15.04
CA ARG A 102 -20.36 7.08 -15.03
C ARG A 102 -19.08 7.41 -15.81
N PRO A 103 -17.90 7.06 -15.29
CA PRO A 103 -16.68 7.18 -16.07
C PRO A 103 -16.77 6.25 -17.29
N SER A 104 -16.49 6.75 -18.48
CA SER A 104 -16.18 5.92 -19.64
C SER A 104 -14.77 5.36 -19.44
N TRP A 105 -14.67 4.12 -18.97
CA TRP A 105 -13.47 3.31 -19.11
C TRP A 105 -13.87 2.06 -19.88
#